data_AF-A0A7S3YYE1-F1
#
_entry.id   AF-A0A7S3YYE1-F1
#
_cell.length_a   1.000
_cell.length_b   1.000
_cell.length_c   1.000
_cell.angle_alpha   90.00
_cell.angle_beta   90.00
_cell.angle_gamma   90.00
#
_symmetry.space_group_name_H-M   'P 1'
#
loop_
_entity.id
_entity.type
_entity.pdbx_description
1 polymer ?
#
loop_
_entity_poly.entity_id
_entity_poly.type
_entity_poly.pdbx_seq_one_letter_code
_entity_poly.pdbx_strand_id
1 'polypeptide(L)'
;MKLPTFWLLVLQGVFGCIPWNAYGMYSPLWMELIGYTPLQVAFIGSAGRLANVFSGIFAGFLGDWSHRCLPYHGRLLCAEASVLFGMTWMTIMLVWIPKDSADHLYLFAGIYMAFSLTATWTPNSTNRPMIADIVPTWARASVFSIFCMAERVPSSFAGYFVSFLAESQFGYHKPDVEQLSDAGRAANVRALSTALALMTSIPWILCIFTYSSMHFTYNGDVQKTARRVAQTKQIAYKIVDPEDADEGDAEKCLLAKAKKVLE
;
A
#
# COMPACT_ATOMS: atom_id res chain seq x y z
N MET A 1 -9.88 -20.39 9.75
CA MET A 1 -10.63 -19.32 9.03
C MET A 1 -10.28 -19.23 7.53
N LYS A 2 -11.23 -19.42 6.61
CA LYS A 2 -11.04 -19.13 5.17
C LYS A 2 -11.81 -17.86 4.78
N LEU A 3 -11.19 -16.69 4.97
CA LEU A 3 -11.69 -15.41 4.45
C LEU A 3 -10.90 -15.07 3.18
N PRO A 4 -11.37 -15.43 1.98
CA PRO A 4 -10.66 -15.16 0.73
C PRO A 4 -10.32 -13.68 0.56
N THR A 5 -11.19 -12.76 0.99
CA THR A 5 -10.94 -11.32 0.93
C THR A 5 -9.75 -10.91 1.78
N PHE A 6 -9.52 -11.54 2.93
CA PHE A 6 -8.36 -11.25 3.77
C PHE A 6 -7.04 -11.63 3.07
N TRP A 7 -7.00 -12.81 2.44
CA TRP A 7 -5.80 -13.26 1.72
C TRP A 7 -5.54 -12.45 0.46
N LEU A 8 -6.60 -12.08 -0.27
CA LEU A 8 -6.48 -11.14 -1.39
C LEU A 8 -5.95 -9.79 -0.91
N LEU A 9 -6.42 -9.30 0.24
CA LEU A 9 -5.93 -8.05 0.83
C LEU A 9 -4.45 -8.14 1.21
N VAL A 10 -4.00 -9.24 1.82
CA VAL A 10 -2.59 -9.48 2.11
C VAL A 10 -1.76 -9.47 0.81
N LEU A 11 -2.23 -10.17 -0.22
CA LEU A 11 -1.54 -10.24 -1.51
C LEU A 11 -1.44 -8.86 -2.18
N GLN A 12 -2.54 -8.09 -2.12
CA GLN A 12 -2.58 -6.70 -2.56
C GLN A 12 -1.57 -5.86 -1.77
N GLY A 13 -1.50 -5.99 -0.44
CA GLY A 13 -0.56 -5.26 0.40
C GLY A 13 0.89 -5.52 0.01
N VAL A 14 1.25 -6.78 -0.23
CA VAL A 14 2.59 -7.16 -0.71
C VAL A 14 2.92 -6.47 -2.03
N PHE A 15 2.06 -6.62 -3.05
CA PHE A 15 2.30 -6.03 -4.36
C PHE A 15 2.20 -4.50 -4.36
N GLY A 16 1.33 -3.94 -3.52
CA GLY A 16 1.15 -2.51 -3.36
C GLY A 16 2.33 -1.83 -2.69
N CYS A 17 3.00 -2.49 -1.74
CA CYS A 17 4.15 -1.93 -1.02
C CYS A 17 5.48 -2.03 -1.78
N ILE A 18 5.66 -3.01 -2.66
CA ILE A 18 6.89 -3.18 -3.44
C ILE A 18 7.30 -1.90 -4.19
N PRO A 19 6.42 -1.22 -4.97
CA PRO A 19 6.75 0.00 -5.69
C PRO A 19 7.19 1.15 -4.77
N TRP A 20 6.54 1.30 -3.60
CA TRP A 20 6.89 2.34 -2.64
C TRP A 20 8.28 2.13 -2.05
N ASN A 21 8.64 0.88 -1.71
CA ASN A 21 9.96 0.56 -1.19
C ASN A 21 11.03 0.64 -2.27
N ALA A 22 10.76 0.09 -3.47
CA ALA A 22 11.65 0.18 -4.63
C ALA A 22 12.01 1.64 -4.94
N TYR A 23 11.00 2.50 -5.09
CA TYR A 23 11.23 3.91 -5.36
C TYR A 23 11.89 4.61 -4.17
N GLY A 24 11.37 4.44 -2.95
CA GLY A 24 11.88 5.16 -1.78
C GLY A 24 13.34 4.86 -1.44
N MET A 25 13.84 3.67 -1.75
CA MET A 25 15.25 3.30 -1.52
C MET A 25 16.20 3.88 -2.57
N TYR A 26 15.78 3.95 -3.84
CA TYR A 26 16.65 4.39 -4.94
C TYR A 26 16.39 5.82 -5.40
N SER A 27 15.31 6.47 -4.98
CA SER A 27 14.99 7.83 -5.42
C SER A 27 16.10 8.85 -5.13
N PRO A 28 16.79 8.82 -3.96
CA PRO A 28 17.88 9.76 -3.72
C PRO A 28 19.05 9.55 -4.69
N LEU A 29 19.52 8.30 -4.82
CA LEU A 29 20.59 7.92 -5.75
C LEU A 29 20.23 8.29 -7.20
N TRP A 30 19.00 8.00 -7.60
CA TRP A 30 18.52 8.29 -8.95
C TRP A 30 18.51 9.79 -9.24
N MET A 31 18.09 10.63 -8.29
CA MET A 31 18.12 12.09 -8.45
C MET A 31 19.56 12.65 -8.41
N GLU A 32 20.43 12.10 -7.58
CA GLU A 32 21.86 12.48 -7.54
C GLU A 32 22.56 12.14 -8.86
N LEU A 33 22.24 10.99 -9.47
CA LEU A 33 22.75 10.61 -10.79
C LEU A 33 22.27 11.55 -11.90
N ILE A 34 21.08 12.16 -11.77
CA ILE A 34 20.60 13.22 -12.69
C ILE A 34 21.35 14.55 -12.47
N GLY A 35 21.96 14.74 -11.30
CA GLY A 35 22.70 15.95 -10.94
C GLY A 35 21.99 16.86 -9.94
N TYR A 36 20.91 16.40 -9.29
CA TYR A 36 20.31 17.14 -8.18
C TYR A 36 21.22 17.14 -6.96
N THR A 37 21.27 18.28 -6.27
CA THR A 37 21.95 18.39 -4.98
C THR A 37 21.16 17.67 -3.88
N PRO A 38 21.82 17.18 -2.81
CA PRO A 38 21.12 16.54 -1.69
C PRO A 38 20.02 17.40 -1.07
N LEU A 39 20.22 18.73 -1.04
CA LEU A 39 19.22 19.68 -0.55
C LEU A 39 17.96 19.72 -1.43
N GLN A 40 18.13 19.68 -2.75
CA GLN A 40 17.01 19.64 -3.70
C GLN A 40 16.23 18.33 -3.60
N VAL A 41 16.93 17.21 -3.45
CA VAL A 41 16.31 15.89 -3.21
C VAL A 41 15.50 15.90 -1.92
N ALA A 42 16.06 16.45 -0.83
CA ALA A 42 15.37 16.59 0.43
C ALA A 42 14.13 17.50 0.33
N PHE A 43 14.21 18.57 -0.46
CA PHE A 43 13.09 19.46 -0.73
C PHE A 43 11.94 18.74 -1.45
N ILE A 44 12.23 18.03 -2.56
CA ILE A 44 11.24 17.22 -3.29
C ILE A 44 10.61 16.18 -2.36
N GLY A 45 11.45 15.45 -1.63
CA GLY A 45 11.00 14.42 -0.69
C GLY A 45 10.05 14.99 0.36
N SER A 46 10.41 16.12 0.97
CA SER A 46 9.61 16.79 2.00
C SER A 46 8.29 17.33 1.46
N ALA A 47 8.30 17.92 0.26
CA ALA A 47 7.10 18.40 -0.41
C ALA A 47 6.10 17.25 -0.69
N GLY A 48 6.59 16.10 -1.15
CA GLY A 48 5.76 14.91 -1.34
C GLY A 48 5.22 14.34 -0.02
N ARG A 49 6.00 14.36 1.06
CA ARG A 49 5.53 13.95 2.40
C ARG A 49 4.42 14.86 2.91
N LEU A 50 4.53 16.17 2.70
CA LEU A 50 3.50 17.13 3.06
C LEU A 50 2.21 16.90 2.25
N ALA A 51 2.34 16.70 0.93
CA ALA A 51 1.23 16.32 0.06
C ALA A 51 0.52 15.05 0.54
N ASN A 52 1.26 14.05 1.02
CA ASN A 52 0.70 12.81 1.56
C ASN A 52 -0.14 13.01 2.85
N VAL A 53 0.10 14.07 3.63
CA VAL A 53 -0.74 14.38 4.80
C VAL A 53 -2.13 14.80 4.34
N PHE A 54 -2.20 15.69 3.35
CA PHE A 54 -3.46 16.16 2.78
C PHE A 54 -4.22 15.04 2.06
N SER A 55 -3.50 14.17 1.36
CA SER A 55 -4.12 13.03 0.68
C SER A 55 -4.76 12.04 1.64
N GLY A 56 -4.17 11.83 2.83
CA GLY A 56 -4.74 10.94 3.83
C GLY A 56 -6.12 11.41 4.33
N ILE A 57 -6.25 12.72 4.56
CA ILE A 57 -7.53 13.35 4.94
C ILE A 57 -8.54 13.22 3.79
N PHE A 58 -8.13 13.62 2.58
CA PHE A 58 -8.98 13.56 1.39
C PHE A 58 -9.45 12.13 1.09
N ALA A 59 -8.55 11.14 1.18
CA ALA A 59 -8.86 9.74 0.96
C ALA A 59 -9.88 9.19 1.94
N GLY A 60 -9.85 9.61 3.21
CA GLY A 60 -10.85 9.25 4.19
C GLY A 60 -12.25 9.71 3.76
N PHE A 61 -12.39 11.00 3.44
CA PHE A 61 -13.65 11.56 2.94
C PHE A 61 -14.12 10.89 1.64
N LEU A 62 -13.20 10.70 0.68
CA LEU A 62 -13.51 10.08 -0.60
C LEU A 62 -13.96 8.63 -0.44
N GLY A 63 -13.33 7.86 0.46
CA GLY A 63 -13.69 6.48 0.75
C GLY A 63 -15.07 6.36 1.41
N ASP A 64 -15.39 7.25 2.35
CA ASP A 64 -16.69 7.27 3.01
C ASP A 64 -17.80 7.74 2.08
N TRP A 65 -17.54 8.75 1.25
CA TRP A 65 -18.47 9.18 0.22
C TRP A 65 -18.75 8.05 -0.79
N SER A 66 -17.71 7.39 -1.28
CA SER A 66 -17.85 6.30 -2.26
C SER A 66 -18.57 5.10 -1.68
N HIS A 67 -18.40 4.81 -0.39
CA HIS A 67 -19.16 3.77 0.31
C HIS A 67 -20.65 4.08 0.40
N ARG A 68 -21.04 5.36 0.59
CA ARG A 68 -22.45 5.79 0.59
C ARG A 68 -23.08 5.66 -0.80
N CYS A 69 -22.34 6.00 -1.85
CA CYS A 69 -22.84 5.92 -3.23
C CYS A 69 -22.96 4.47 -3.73
N LEU A 70 -21.92 3.66 -3.51
CA LEU A 70 -21.85 2.27 -3.97
C LEU A 70 -21.46 1.36 -2.81
N PRO A 71 -22.45 0.77 -2.10
CA PRO A 71 -22.18 -0.18 -1.04
C PRO A 71 -21.29 -1.33 -1.54
N TYR A 72 -20.32 -1.69 -0.71
CA TYR A 72 -19.32 -2.74 -0.95
C TYR A 72 -18.31 -2.51 -2.09
N HIS A 73 -18.68 -1.83 -3.18
CA HIS A 73 -17.82 -1.67 -4.36
C HIS A 73 -17.11 -0.32 -4.39
N GLY A 74 -17.71 0.75 -3.85
CA GLY A 74 -17.20 2.11 -3.98
C GLY A 74 -15.79 2.29 -3.41
N ARG A 75 -15.50 1.69 -2.25
CA ARG A 75 -14.16 1.74 -1.65
C ARG A 75 -13.11 1.04 -2.52
N LEU A 76 -13.45 -0.05 -3.20
CA LEU A 76 -12.51 -0.75 -4.08
C LEU A 76 -12.23 0.07 -5.34
N LEU A 77 -13.24 0.71 -5.93
CA LEU A 77 -13.06 1.62 -7.07
C LEU A 77 -12.13 2.79 -6.73
N CYS A 78 -12.23 3.36 -5.52
CA CYS A 78 -11.28 4.37 -5.05
C CYS A 78 -9.84 3.86 -5.02
N ALA A 79 -9.64 2.62 -4.57
CA ALA A 79 -8.32 2.00 -4.53
C ALA A 79 -7.76 1.78 -5.94
N GLU A 80 -8.57 1.24 -6.86
CA GLU A 80 -8.17 1.03 -8.26
C GLU A 80 -7.80 2.37 -8.93
N ALA A 81 -8.62 3.41 -8.77
CA ALA A 81 -8.33 4.74 -9.28
C ALA A 81 -7.03 5.30 -8.72
N SER A 82 -6.80 5.15 -7.42
CA SER A 82 -5.57 5.60 -6.75
C SER A 82 -4.32 4.90 -7.29
N VAL A 83 -4.37 3.57 -7.49
CA VAL A 83 -3.25 2.81 -8.05
C VAL A 83 -3.01 3.20 -9.51
N LEU A 84 -4.06 3.40 -10.32
CA LEU A 84 -3.95 3.85 -11.71
C LEU A 84 -3.32 5.24 -11.82
N PHE A 85 -3.76 6.19 -10.99
CA PHE A 85 -3.13 7.52 -10.93
C PHE A 85 -1.67 7.42 -10.48
N GLY A 86 -1.38 6.64 -9.44
CA GLY A 86 -0.02 6.41 -8.96
C GLY A 86 0.90 5.85 -10.04
N MET A 87 0.44 4.81 -10.76
CA MET A 87 1.16 4.21 -11.88
C MET A 87 1.42 5.21 -13.00
N THR A 88 0.42 6.02 -13.35
CA THR A 88 0.52 7.03 -14.41
C THR A 88 1.56 8.08 -14.06
N TRP A 89 1.47 8.69 -12.88
CA TRP A 89 2.41 9.74 -12.46
C TRP A 89 3.84 9.21 -12.31
N MET A 90 4.02 8.01 -11.77
CA MET A 90 5.34 7.39 -11.65
C MET A 90 5.95 7.09 -13.03
N THR A 91 5.15 6.61 -13.98
CA THR A 91 5.63 6.34 -15.35
C THR A 91 6.03 7.63 -16.06
N ILE A 92 5.24 8.70 -15.92
CA ILE A 92 5.59 10.03 -16.43
C ILE A 92 6.94 10.46 -15.85
N MET A 93 7.09 10.34 -14.54
CA MET A 93 8.29 10.77 -13.83
C MET A 93 9.55 9.98 -14.24
N LEU A 94 9.46 8.66 -14.35
CA LEU A 94 10.60 7.80 -14.65
C LEU A 94 10.94 7.73 -16.14
N VAL A 95 9.96 7.85 -17.04
CA VAL A 95 10.17 7.62 -18.48
C VAL A 95 10.15 8.93 -19.27
N TRP A 96 9.19 9.81 -19.02
CA TRP A 96 8.90 10.96 -19.90
C TRP A 96 9.71 12.21 -19.57
N ILE A 97 10.08 12.42 -18.31
CA ILE A 97 10.85 13.61 -17.92
C ILE A 97 12.28 13.50 -18.48
N PRO A 98 12.80 14.53 -19.19
CA PRO A 98 14.20 14.62 -19.60
C PRO A 98 15.12 14.58 -18.38
N LYS A 99 16.20 13.80 -18.49
CA LYS A 99 17.11 13.51 -17.36
C LYS A 99 18.52 14.05 -17.59
N ASP A 100 18.64 14.94 -18.58
CA ASP A 100 19.91 15.43 -19.09
C ASP A 100 20.49 16.55 -18.22
N SER A 101 19.64 17.27 -17.46
CA SER A 101 20.07 18.31 -16.51
C SER A 101 19.11 18.47 -15.33
N ALA A 102 19.60 19.08 -14.25
CA ALA A 102 18.86 19.34 -13.00
C ALA A 102 17.98 20.60 -13.04
N ASP A 103 17.62 21.10 -14.23
CA ASP A 103 16.94 22.39 -14.39
C ASP A 103 15.43 22.33 -14.06
N HIS A 104 14.88 21.12 -13.91
CA HIS A 104 13.43 20.87 -13.79
C HIS A 104 12.95 20.59 -12.36
N LEU A 105 13.61 21.19 -11.35
CA LEU A 105 13.31 20.97 -9.93
C LEU A 105 11.83 21.14 -9.58
N TYR A 106 11.21 22.26 -9.97
CA TYR A 106 9.82 22.57 -9.61
C TYR A 106 8.81 21.67 -10.32
N LEU A 107 9.08 21.31 -11.59
CA LEU A 107 8.26 20.36 -12.33
C LEU A 107 8.31 18.98 -11.67
N PHE A 108 9.51 18.54 -11.30
CA PHE A 108 9.71 17.27 -10.62
C PHE A 108 9.01 17.24 -9.26
N ALA A 109 9.17 18.30 -8.46
CA ALA A 109 8.47 18.45 -7.18
C ALA A 109 6.94 18.45 -7.36
N GLY A 110 6.41 19.17 -8.36
CA GLY A 110 4.98 19.22 -8.65
C GLY A 110 4.40 17.85 -9.04
N ILE A 111 5.08 17.11 -9.91
CA ILE A 111 4.67 15.76 -10.30
C ILE A 111 4.75 14.79 -9.11
N TYR A 112 5.81 14.87 -8.31
CA TYR A 112 5.95 14.02 -7.12
C TYR A 112 4.90 14.35 -6.05
N MET A 113 4.51 15.62 -5.92
CA MET A 113 3.37 16.02 -5.08
C MET A 113 2.04 15.49 -5.62
N ALA A 114 1.78 15.58 -6.93
CA ALA A 114 0.58 15.03 -7.55
C ALA A 114 0.50 13.50 -7.39
N PHE A 115 1.63 12.81 -7.57
CA PHE A 115 1.78 11.39 -7.27
C PHE A 115 1.43 11.10 -5.81
N SER A 116 2.06 11.80 -4.85
CA SER A 116 1.82 11.60 -3.42
C SER A 116 0.38 11.94 -3.02
N LEU A 117 -0.26 12.89 -3.71
CA LEU A 117 -1.65 13.27 -3.47
C LEU A 117 -2.64 12.19 -3.91
N THR A 118 -2.33 11.42 -4.94
CA THR A 118 -3.28 10.50 -5.60
C THR A 118 -3.00 9.03 -5.32
N ALA A 119 -1.74 8.64 -5.10
CA ALA A 119 -1.32 7.25 -4.97
C ALA A 119 -1.55 6.64 -3.57
N THR A 120 -1.84 7.46 -2.55
CA THR A 120 -1.92 7.02 -1.15
C THR A 120 -3.33 6.93 -0.60
N TRP A 121 -4.34 6.89 -1.47
CA TRP A 121 -5.72 6.77 -1.02
C TRP A 121 -6.02 5.36 -0.49
N THR A 122 -5.40 4.34 -1.07
CA THR A 122 -5.71 2.92 -0.81
C THR A 122 -5.71 2.52 0.68
N PRO A 123 -4.74 2.92 1.54
CA PRO A 123 -4.71 2.44 2.91
C PRO A 123 -5.84 3.04 3.76
N ASN A 124 -6.15 4.33 3.52
CA ASN A 124 -7.10 5.09 4.31
C ASN A 124 -8.55 4.90 3.81
N SER A 125 -8.77 4.90 2.49
CA SER A 125 -10.10 4.78 1.90
C SER A 125 -10.64 3.35 1.88
N THR A 126 -9.75 2.35 1.73
CA THR A 126 -10.16 0.98 1.38
C THR A 126 -9.65 -0.06 2.35
N ASN A 127 -8.33 -0.18 2.55
CA ASN A 127 -7.75 -1.32 3.25
C ASN A 127 -8.13 -1.37 4.73
N ARG A 128 -7.94 -0.25 5.46
CA ARG A 128 -8.28 -0.20 6.89
C ARG A 128 -9.78 -0.39 7.15
N PRO A 129 -10.69 0.30 6.44
CA PRO A 129 -12.12 0.06 6.61
C PRO A 129 -12.54 -1.36 6.24
N MET A 130 -11.96 -1.94 5.18
CA MET A 130 -12.26 -3.31 4.78
C MET A 130 -11.90 -4.32 5.87
N ILE A 131 -10.72 -4.21 6.48
CA ILE A 131 -10.31 -5.06 7.61
C ILE A 131 -11.29 -4.90 8.77
N ALA A 132 -11.74 -3.66 9.05
CA ALA A 132 -12.73 -3.43 10.10
C ALA A 132 -14.08 -4.11 9.83
N ASP A 133 -14.48 -4.23 8.56
CA ASP A 133 -15.73 -4.89 8.16
C ASP A 133 -15.63 -6.43 8.22
N ILE A 134 -14.48 -7.01 7.85
CA ILE A 134 -14.31 -8.47 7.80
C ILE A 134 -13.82 -9.08 9.12
N VAL A 135 -13.27 -8.29 10.04
CA VAL A 135 -12.72 -8.77 11.33
C VAL A 135 -13.57 -8.32 12.52
N PRO A 136 -13.91 -9.22 13.47
CA PRO A 136 -14.65 -8.86 14.68
C PRO A 136 -13.82 -7.94 15.59
N THR A 137 -14.50 -7.05 16.32
CA THR A 137 -13.91 -5.95 17.12
C THR A 137 -12.75 -6.36 18.01
N TRP A 138 -12.86 -7.47 18.73
CA TRP A 138 -11.84 -7.96 19.68
C TRP A 138 -10.57 -8.50 19.01
N ALA A 139 -10.61 -8.86 17.72
CA ALA A 139 -9.46 -9.37 16.97
C ALA A 139 -8.86 -8.36 15.97
N ARG A 140 -9.50 -7.20 15.77
CA ARG A 140 -9.11 -6.22 14.74
C ARG A 140 -7.66 -5.79 14.83
N ALA A 141 -7.17 -5.46 16.04
CA ALA A 141 -5.80 -5.01 16.24
C ALA A 141 -4.78 -6.09 15.87
N SER A 142 -4.98 -7.33 16.33
CA SER A 142 -4.08 -8.45 16.07
C SER A 142 -4.08 -8.89 14.61
N VAL A 143 -5.25 -8.91 13.96
CA VAL A 143 -5.32 -9.25 12.54
C VAL A 143 -4.71 -8.13 11.69
N PHE A 144 -4.92 -6.87 12.07
CA PHE A 144 -4.30 -5.74 11.39
C PHE A 144 -2.78 -5.74 11.53
N SER A 145 -2.23 -6.10 12.69
CA SER A 145 -0.77 -6.20 12.86
C SER A 145 -0.17 -7.33 12.02
N ILE A 146 -0.83 -8.49 11.94
CA ILE A 146 -0.42 -9.59 11.06
C ILE A 146 -0.46 -9.15 9.59
N PHE A 147 -1.51 -8.45 9.18
CA PHE A 147 -1.62 -7.88 7.85
C PHE A 147 -0.45 -6.92 7.53
N CYS A 148 -0.17 -5.96 8.42
CA CYS A 148 0.95 -5.03 8.27
C CYS A 148 2.31 -5.74 8.21
N MET A 149 2.50 -6.80 8.99
CA MET A 149 3.72 -7.61 8.94
C MET A 149 3.84 -8.33 7.59
N ALA A 150 2.75 -8.96 7.14
CA ALA A 150 2.71 -9.74 5.91
C ALA A 150 2.91 -8.87 4.66
N GLU A 151 2.45 -7.62 4.64
CA GLU A 151 2.68 -6.70 3.50
C GLU A 151 4.11 -6.12 3.50
N ARG A 152 4.68 -5.82 4.68
CA ARG A 152 5.95 -5.07 4.80
C ARG A 152 7.20 -5.93 4.71
N VAL A 153 7.16 -7.15 5.24
CA VAL A 153 8.33 -8.04 5.22
C VAL A 153 8.75 -8.39 3.78
N PRO A 154 7.86 -8.87 2.90
CA PRO A 154 8.24 -9.21 1.53
C PRO A 154 8.65 -7.98 0.71
N SER A 155 7.97 -6.84 0.92
CA SER A 155 8.28 -5.61 0.19
C SER A 155 9.62 -5.00 0.59
N SER A 156 10.21 -5.37 1.73
CA SER A 156 11.56 -4.93 2.13
C SER A 156 12.65 -5.43 1.16
N PHE A 157 12.40 -6.56 0.47
CA PHE A 157 13.31 -7.10 -0.55
C PHE A 157 13.22 -6.39 -1.89
N ALA A 158 12.29 -5.43 -2.07
CA ALA A 158 12.13 -4.69 -3.31
C ALA A 158 13.43 -4.04 -3.79
N GLY A 159 14.24 -3.53 -2.85
CA GLY A 159 15.50 -2.91 -3.21
C GLY A 159 16.50 -3.89 -3.83
N TYR A 160 16.61 -5.10 -3.28
CA TYR A 160 17.46 -6.16 -3.84
C TYR A 160 17.06 -6.48 -5.29
N PHE A 161 15.76 -6.61 -5.58
CA PHE A 161 15.28 -6.88 -6.94
C PHE A 161 15.58 -5.74 -7.90
N VAL A 162 15.43 -4.48 -7.48
CA VAL A 162 15.79 -3.32 -8.31
C VAL A 162 17.28 -3.32 -8.63
N SER A 163 18.15 -3.52 -7.63
CA SER A 163 19.60 -3.61 -7.83
C SER A 163 19.97 -4.74 -8.78
N PHE A 164 19.44 -5.94 -8.53
CA PHE A 164 19.69 -7.11 -9.36
C PHE A 164 19.28 -6.87 -10.82
N LEU A 165 18.10 -6.26 -11.04
CA LEU A 165 17.60 -5.97 -12.37
C LEU A 165 18.44 -4.88 -13.07
N ALA A 166 18.82 -3.84 -12.34
CA ALA A 166 19.67 -2.76 -12.86
C ALA A 166 21.05 -3.27 -13.28
N GLU A 167 21.68 -4.12 -12.46
CA GLU A 167 23.02 -4.65 -12.70
C GLU A 167 23.02 -5.74 -13.79
N SER A 168 22.14 -6.74 -13.67
CA SER A 168 22.18 -7.94 -14.54
C SER A 168 21.57 -7.72 -15.92
N GLN A 169 20.48 -6.95 -16.03
CA GLN A 169 19.74 -6.79 -17.30
C GLN A 169 20.05 -5.47 -18.00
N PHE A 170 20.30 -4.41 -17.24
CA PHE A 170 20.47 -3.06 -17.78
C PHE A 170 21.91 -2.53 -17.73
N GLY A 171 22.86 -3.32 -17.22
CA GLY A 171 24.29 -3.01 -17.27
C GLY A 171 24.72 -1.86 -16.36
N TYR A 172 23.99 -1.62 -15.27
CA TYR A 172 24.35 -0.61 -14.26
C TYR A 172 25.73 -0.93 -13.68
N HIS A 173 26.68 0.00 -13.84
CA HIS A 173 28.00 -0.09 -13.23
C HIS A 173 28.03 0.76 -11.97
N LYS A 174 28.45 0.16 -10.85
CA LYS A 174 28.58 0.85 -9.57
C LYS A 174 29.56 2.02 -9.72
N PRO A 175 29.13 3.26 -9.47
CA PRO A 175 29.98 4.42 -9.68
C PRO A 175 31.07 4.49 -8.61
N ASP A 176 32.33 4.57 -9.02
CA ASP A 176 33.26 5.48 -8.33
C ASP A 176 32.85 6.89 -8.76
N VAL A 177 32.22 7.62 -7.84
CA VAL A 177 31.44 8.84 -8.09
C VAL A 177 32.27 9.97 -8.73
N GLU A 178 33.61 9.87 -8.67
CA GLU A 178 34.55 10.87 -9.15
C GLU A 178 35.12 10.60 -10.56
N GLN A 179 34.89 9.43 -11.17
CA GLN A 179 35.55 9.05 -12.45
C GLN A 179 34.60 8.73 -13.63
N LEU A 180 33.29 8.93 -13.46
CA LEU A 180 32.33 8.62 -14.53
C LEU A 180 32.20 9.76 -15.54
N SER A 181 32.40 9.42 -16.81
CA SER A 181 32.06 10.29 -17.93
C SER A 181 30.55 10.60 -17.96
N ASP A 182 30.17 11.75 -18.51
CA ASP A 182 28.76 12.17 -18.64
C ASP A 182 27.91 11.12 -19.38
N ALA A 183 28.50 10.42 -20.35
CA ALA A 183 27.87 9.31 -21.07
C ALA A 183 27.61 8.09 -20.17
N GLY A 184 28.54 7.75 -19.26
CA GLY A 184 28.37 6.66 -18.30
C GLY A 184 27.28 6.97 -17.25
N ARG A 185 27.20 8.23 -16.83
CA ARG A 185 26.14 8.72 -15.92
C ARG A 185 24.76 8.61 -16.57
N ALA A 186 24.60 9.08 -17.81
CA ALA A 186 23.34 8.99 -18.53
C ALA A 186 22.88 7.53 -18.76
N ALA A 187 23.82 6.62 -19.06
CA ALA A 187 23.55 5.20 -19.18
C ALA A 187 23.06 4.58 -17.85
N ASN A 188 23.72 4.90 -16.74
CA ASN A 188 23.32 4.45 -15.40
C ASN A 188 21.94 5.00 -15.00
N VAL A 189 21.65 6.27 -15.28
CA VAL A 189 20.32 6.87 -15.06
C VAL A 189 19.26 6.11 -15.85
N ARG A 190 19.52 5.80 -17.13
CA ARG A 190 18.57 5.07 -17.98
C ARG A 190 18.33 3.64 -17.48
N ALA A 191 19.40 2.94 -17.11
CA ALA A 191 19.33 1.59 -16.54
C ALA A 191 18.50 1.56 -15.26
N LEU A 192 18.78 2.48 -14.33
CA LEU A 192 18.06 2.59 -13.07
C LEU A 192 16.61 3.03 -13.26
N SER A 193 16.34 3.99 -14.14
CA SER A 193 14.97 4.44 -14.46
C SER A 193 14.13 3.28 -15.02
N THR A 194 14.71 2.46 -15.90
CA THR A 194 14.01 1.34 -16.53
C THR A 194 13.75 0.22 -15.52
N ALA A 195 14.74 -0.10 -14.68
CA ALA A 195 14.58 -1.07 -13.61
C ALA A 195 13.48 -0.64 -12.62
N LEU A 196 13.48 0.64 -12.20
CA LEU A 196 12.45 1.20 -11.33
C LEU A 196 11.08 1.22 -12.00
N ALA A 197 10.98 1.56 -13.28
CA ALA A 197 9.72 1.55 -14.00
C ALA A 197 9.11 0.14 -14.03
N LEU A 198 9.91 -0.89 -14.34
CA LEU A 198 9.43 -2.28 -14.31
C LEU A 198 9.02 -2.74 -12.91
N MET A 199 9.85 -2.44 -11.91
CA MET A 199 9.59 -2.82 -10.51
C MET A 199 8.46 -2.04 -9.85
N THR A 200 7.98 -0.95 -10.46
CA THR A 200 6.81 -0.22 -10.00
C THR A 200 5.55 -0.61 -10.77
N SER A 201 5.61 -0.67 -12.10
CA SER A 201 4.45 -0.99 -12.95
C SER A 201 3.94 -2.42 -12.76
N ILE A 202 4.83 -3.43 -12.74
CA ILE A 202 4.39 -4.84 -12.65
C ILE A 202 3.63 -5.12 -11.34
N PRO A 203 4.16 -4.76 -10.16
CA PRO A 203 3.42 -4.99 -8.92
C PRO A 203 2.14 -4.16 -8.81
N TRP A 204 2.09 -2.94 -9.35
CA TRP A 204 0.83 -2.16 -9.36
C TRP A 204 -0.24 -2.74 -10.28
N ILE A 205 0.14 -3.34 -11.41
CA ILE A 205 -0.81 -4.08 -12.26
C ILE A 205 -1.39 -5.29 -11.51
N LEU A 206 -0.53 -6.05 -10.81
CA LEU A 206 -0.97 -7.15 -9.95
C LEU A 206 -1.86 -6.64 -8.80
N CYS A 207 -1.52 -5.49 -8.22
CA CYS A 207 -2.31 -4.83 -7.19
C CYS A 207 -3.74 -4.50 -7.69
N ILE A 208 -3.88 -3.91 -8.88
CA ILE A 208 -5.19 -3.66 -9.50
C ILE A 208 -5.95 -4.97 -9.70
N PHE A 209 -5.31 -6.00 -10.25
CA PHE A 209 -5.95 -7.31 -10.44
C PHE A 209 -6.47 -7.91 -9.12
N THR A 210 -5.69 -7.78 -8.03
CA THR A 210 -6.13 -8.23 -6.71
C THR A 210 -7.31 -7.42 -6.17
N TYR A 211 -7.33 -6.09 -6.36
CA TYR A 211 -8.49 -5.26 -6.00
C TYR A 211 -9.72 -5.63 -6.82
N SER A 212 -9.57 -5.82 -8.13
CA SER A 212 -10.67 -6.22 -9.01
C SER A 212 -11.26 -7.57 -8.59
N SER A 213 -10.40 -8.51 -8.17
CA SER A 213 -10.83 -9.81 -7.65
C SER A 213 -11.63 -9.70 -6.35
N MET A 214 -11.33 -8.72 -5.49
CA MET A 214 -12.04 -8.52 -4.22
C MET A 214 -13.49 -8.07 -4.39
N HIS A 215 -13.85 -7.47 -5.54
CA HIS A 215 -15.26 -7.13 -5.81
C HIS A 215 -16.18 -8.34 -5.71
N PHE A 216 -15.70 -9.52 -6.08
CA PHE A 216 -16.49 -10.75 -6.04
C PHE A 216 -16.55 -11.39 -4.65
N THR A 217 -15.49 -11.26 -3.84
CA THR A 217 -15.39 -11.97 -2.54
C THR A 217 -15.88 -11.15 -1.35
N TYR A 218 -15.77 -9.81 -1.43
CA TYR A 218 -15.92 -8.92 -0.28
C TYR A 218 -17.34 -8.97 0.32
N ASN A 219 -18.39 -8.87 -0.51
CA ASN A 219 -19.77 -8.92 -0.01
C ASN A 219 -20.05 -10.24 0.75
N GLY A 220 -19.60 -11.37 0.20
CA GLY A 220 -19.77 -12.68 0.83
C GLY A 220 -19.05 -12.80 2.17
N ASP A 221 -17.86 -12.22 2.31
CA ASP A 221 -17.09 -12.29 3.55
C ASP A 221 -17.63 -11.34 4.63
N VAL A 222 -18.11 -10.15 4.27
CA VAL A 222 -18.79 -9.25 5.21
C VAL A 222 -20.04 -9.92 5.79
N GLN A 223 -20.86 -10.57 4.95
CA GLN A 223 -22.04 -11.28 5.42
C GLN A 223 -21.69 -12.46 6.35
N LYS A 224 -20.64 -13.23 6.04
CA LYS A 224 -20.16 -14.32 6.92
C LYS A 224 -19.71 -13.78 8.28
N THR A 225 -18.97 -12.68 8.30
CA THR A 225 -18.53 -12.04 9.56
C THR A 225 -19.73 -11.54 10.36
N ALA A 226 -20.69 -10.86 9.73
CA ALA A 226 -21.90 -10.40 10.39
C ALA A 226 -22.69 -11.55 11.04
N ARG A 227 -22.86 -12.67 10.32
CA ARG A 227 -23.52 -13.88 10.85
C ARG A 227 -22.79 -14.46 12.06
N ARG A 228 -21.45 -14.53 12.02
CA ARG A 228 -20.64 -15.05 13.13
C ARG A 228 -20.72 -14.15 14.36
N VAL A 229 -20.62 -12.84 14.18
CA VAL A 229 -20.76 -11.89 15.29
C VAL A 229 -22.14 -12.00 15.94
N ALA A 230 -23.21 -12.16 15.14
CA ALA A 230 -24.55 -12.39 15.65
C ALA A 230 -24.66 -13.71 16.45
N GLN A 231 -24.07 -14.81 15.94
CA GLN A 231 -24.03 -16.10 16.64
C GLN A 231 -23.25 -16.02 17.96
N THR A 232 -22.08 -15.37 17.98
CA THR A 232 -21.30 -15.18 19.21
C THR A 232 -22.08 -14.38 20.25
N LYS A 233 -22.79 -13.31 19.85
CA LYS A 233 -23.65 -12.54 20.75
C LYS A 233 -24.82 -13.37 21.30
N GLN A 234 -25.46 -14.19 20.46
CA GLN A 234 -26.55 -15.07 20.90
C GLN A 234 -26.07 -16.14 21.88
N ILE A 235 -24.89 -16.73 21.65
CA ILE A 235 -24.28 -17.69 22.58
C ILE A 235 -23.94 -16.99 23.90
N ALA A 236 -23.38 -15.78 23.85
CA ALA A 236 -23.08 -15.02 25.05
C ALA A 236 -24.34 -14.74 25.89
N TYR A 237 -25.43 -14.31 25.26
CA TYR A 237 -26.71 -14.07 25.94
C TYR A 237 -27.32 -15.34 26.56
N LYS A 238 -27.13 -16.51 25.93
CA LYS A 238 -27.61 -17.79 26.47
C LYS A 238 -26.76 -18.36 27.62
N ILE A 239 -25.52 -17.90 27.77
CA ILE A 239 -24.60 -18.40 28.81
C ILE A 239 -24.67 -17.53 30.07
N VAL A 240 -25.02 -16.25 29.93
CA VAL A 240 -25.29 -15.36 31.06
C VAL A 240 -26.72 -15.59 31.51
N ASP A 241 -26.92 -16.54 32.42
CA ASP A 241 -28.13 -16.54 33.27
C ASP A 241 -28.08 -15.25 34.12
N PRO A 242 -29.18 -14.47 34.21
CA PRO A 242 -29.18 -13.16 34.87
C PRO A 242 -28.92 -13.21 36.40
N GLU A 243 -28.73 -14.39 36.99
CA GLU A 243 -28.55 -14.56 38.44
C GLU A 243 -27.08 -14.73 38.89
N ASP A 244 -26.12 -15.03 38.01
CA ASP A 244 -24.71 -15.30 38.39
C ASP A 244 -23.69 -14.32 37.75
N ALA A 245 -24.06 -13.04 37.64
CA ALA A 245 -23.20 -12.01 37.05
C ALA A 245 -22.07 -11.56 38.01
N ASP A 246 -21.01 -12.35 38.13
CA ASP A 246 -19.68 -11.82 38.46
C ASP A 246 -18.98 -11.45 37.14
N GLU A 247 -19.06 -10.17 36.76
CA GLU A 247 -18.75 -9.64 35.43
C GLU A 247 -17.34 -10.01 34.91
N GLY A 248 -16.38 -10.25 35.82
CA GLY A 248 -14.97 -10.49 35.47
C GLY A 248 -14.64 -11.88 34.94
N ASP A 249 -15.34 -12.93 35.40
CA ASP A 249 -15.05 -14.32 35.00
C ASP A 249 -15.91 -14.78 33.81
N ALA A 250 -17.11 -14.19 33.65
CA ALA A 250 -17.95 -14.39 32.48
C ALA A 250 -17.25 -13.89 31.20
N GLU A 251 -16.58 -12.73 31.24
CA GLU A 251 -15.88 -12.16 30.08
C GLU A 251 -14.70 -13.05 29.63
N LYS A 252 -13.92 -13.57 30.58
CA LYS A 252 -12.81 -14.49 30.29
C LYS A 252 -13.30 -15.83 29.73
N CYS A 253 -14.37 -16.38 30.28
CA CYS A 253 -14.99 -17.62 29.79
C CYS A 253 -15.58 -17.45 28.38
N LEU A 254 -16.20 -16.29 28.12
CA LEU A 254 -16.71 -15.91 26.80
C LEU A 254 -15.59 -15.74 25.78
N LEU A 255 -14.49 -15.09 26.14
CA LEU A 255 -13.32 -14.95 25.26
C LEU A 255 -12.69 -16.32 24.94
N ALA A 256 -12.60 -17.22 25.92
CA ALA A 256 -12.06 -18.57 25.72
C ALA A 256 -12.96 -19.44 24.81
N LYS A 257 -14.29 -19.39 24.99
CA LYS A 257 -15.25 -20.15 24.16
C LYS A 257 -15.44 -19.54 22.78
N ALA A 258 -15.43 -18.20 22.65
CA ALA A 258 -15.45 -17.53 21.35
C ALA A 258 -14.24 -17.93 20.50
N LYS A 259 -13.04 -18.03 21.12
CA LYS A 259 -11.82 -18.55 20.46
C LYS A 259 -12.04 -19.92 19.84
N LYS A 260 -12.74 -20.81 20.55
CA LYS A 260 -13.00 -22.21 20.14
C LYS A 260 -14.03 -22.36 19.01
N VAL A 261 -14.93 -21.39 18.85
CA VAL A 261 -15.93 -21.36 17.75
C VAL A 261 -15.33 -20.76 16.47
N LEU A 262 -14.18 -20.10 16.57
CA LEU A 262 -13.55 -19.34 15.49
C LEU A 262 -12.35 -20.04 14.84
N GLU A 263 -11.84 -21.12 15.45
CA GLU A 263 -10.93 -22.09 14.82
C GLU A 263 -11.62 -22.83 13.67
#